data_AF-A0A2V8KNS1-F1
#
_entry.id   AF-A0A2V8KNS1-F1
#
_cell.length_a   1.000
_cell.length_b   1.000
_cell.length_c   1.000
_cell.angle_alpha   90.00
_cell.angle_beta   90.00
_cell.angle_gamma   90.00
#
_symmetry.space_group_name_H-M   'P 1'
#
loop_
_entity.id
_entity.type
_entity.pdbx_description
1 polymer ?
#
loop_
_entity_poly.entity_id
_entity_poly.type
_entity_poly.pdbx_seq_one_letter_code
_entity_poly.pdbx_strand_id
1 'polypeptide(L)'
;MRFKIPGKREDNMKPMRTLLLFIGLGLLASVSAAHAQQTPQPAAQPPAQPPAQPAALSFEFYRTHVEPIFLARRAGHARCYACHALGAGEGNAPAAMRLEILSPGSTTWTEEQSRKNFEAVRKKVFTGNPFSSPLLIHPLRYEAGGDQWHGGGAQFTSPNDPEWQTIAAWVQGKNVVNEDLRASVAAAPAQPPANPARGAGSSNGGLKLRIIQTNMAGDNIHIIDPVTNRVVAEITGIEANHGVAAAPDGSRLYVSNEADRTVDVVDMKTLKVFKQIPLSGPPNNISISKDGRRVYQAIHGSPFGVDVIDTTTLANVKRLPLDGLQIHNTYVTPDGKYVIAASDDQSYKVAIIDQKTEEPVRVIKFTNRPRPLGFYTNPDGSTKWILAGLTELHGFVVADFATGQK
;
A
#
# COMPACT_ATOMS: atom_id res chain seq x y z
N MET A 1 24.53 29.68 -5.80
CA MET A 1 24.63 29.71 -7.27
C MET A 1 23.23 29.57 -7.85
N ARG A 2 22.74 30.56 -8.62
CA ARG A 2 21.42 30.52 -9.27
C ARG A 2 21.61 30.09 -10.72
N PHE A 3 21.06 28.95 -11.11
CA PHE A 3 20.93 28.57 -12.52
C PHE A 3 19.67 29.21 -13.10
N LYS A 4 19.81 29.89 -14.23
CA LYS A 4 18.75 30.58 -14.98
C LYS A 4 18.45 29.74 -16.22
N ILE A 5 17.21 29.27 -16.38
CA ILE A 5 16.75 28.55 -17.57
C ILE A 5 16.06 29.56 -18.51
N PRO A 6 16.45 29.69 -19.79
CA PRO A 6 15.77 30.54 -20.76
C PRO A 6 14.74 29.77 -21.60
N GLY A 7 13.58 30.39 -21.83
CA GLY A 7 12.68 30.07 -22.96
C GLY A 7 11.25 29.63 -22.59
N LYS A 8 10.33 30.59 -22.42
CA LYS A 8 8.89 30.38 -22.60
C LYS A 8 8.51 30.83 -24.02
N ARG A 9 7.81 29.99 -24.79
CA ARG A 9 6.95 30.43 -25.89
C ARG A 9 5.52 30.45 -25.37
N GLU A 10 4.87 31.60 -25.52
CA GLU A 10 3.43 31.77 -25.35
C GLU A 10 2.73 31.32 -26.64
N ASP A 11 1.75 30.43 -26.53
CA ASP A 11 0.79 30.19 -27.61
C ASP A 11 -0.64 30.46 -27.10
N ASN A 12 -1.24 31.47 -27.70
CA ASN A 12 -2.63 31.90 -27.55
C ASN A 12 -3.56 30.90 -28.25
N MET A 13 -4.49 30.27 -27.52
CA MET A 13 -5.66 29.61 -28.13
C MET A 13 -6.93 30.43 -27.92
N LYS A 14 -7.54 30.84 -29.03
CA LYS A 14 -8.88 31.45 -29.12
C LYS A 14 -9.98 30.38 -29.03
N PRO A 15 -11.21 30.72 -28.60
CA PRO A 15 -12.30 29.76 -28.45
C PRO A 15 -13.00 29.45 -29.78
N MET A 16 -13.33 28.18 -30.01
CA MET A 16 -14.05 27.68 -31.18
C MET A 16 -15.57 27.74 -30.92
N ARG A 17 -16.31 28.37 -31.83
CA ARG A 17 -17.79 28.46 -31.83
C ARG A 17 -18.39 27.22 -32.50
N THR A 18 -19.38 26.60 -31.85
CA THR A 18 -20.18 25.50 -32.39
C THR A 18 -21.28 26.03 -33.32
N LEU A 19 -21.33 25.51 -34.55
CA LEU A 19 -22.34 25.81 -35.57
C LEU A 19 -23.43 24.72 -35.52
N LEU A 20 -24.68 25.09 -35.23
CA LEU A 20 -25.86 24.24 -35.42
C LEU A 20 -26.27 24.26 -36.90
N LEU A 21 -26.47 23.09 -37.50
CA LEU A 21 -27.09 22.94 -38.83
C LEU A 21 -28.52 22.41 -38.66
N PHE A 22 -29.50 23.23 -39.09
CA PHE A 22 -30.89 22.81 -39.32
C PHE A 22 -30.99 22.16 -40.71
N ILE A 23 -31.63 20.99 -40.80
CA ILE A 23 -32.07 20.43 -42.10
C ILE A 23 -33.59 20.39 -42.09
N GLY A 24 -34.17 21.12 -43.05
CA GLY A 24 -35.59 21.32 -43.25
C GLY A 24 -36.29 20.15 -43.96
N LEU A 25 -37.57 20.07 -43.68
CA LEU A 25 -38.58 19.16 -44.20
C LEU A 25 -38.87 19.45 -45.69
N GLY A 26 -38.95 18.40 -46.52
CA GLY A 26 -39.45 18.48 -47.89
C GLY A 26 -40.42 17.33 -48.17
N LEU A 27 -41.72 17.65 -48.18
CA LEU A 27 -42.81 16.77 -48.62
C LEU A 27 -42.78 16.64 -50.16
N LEU A 28 -42.86 15.42 -50.68
CA LEU A 28 -43.36 15.14 -52.03
C LEU A 28 -44.19 13.87 -52.00
N ALA A 29 -45.46 14.03 -52.36
CA ALA A 29 -46.45 12.97 -52.47
C ALA A 29 -46.39 12.33 -53.87
N SER A 30 -46.46 11.01 -53.94
CA SER A 30 -46.86 10.29 -55.15
C SER A 30 -47.71 9.08 -54.77
N VAL A 31 -48.93 9.10 -55.30
CA VAL A 31 -49.95 8.06 -55.15
C VAL A 31 -49.66 6.92 -56.12
N SER A 32 -49.73 5.67 -55.66
CA SER A 32 -49.95 4.51 -56.52
C SER A 32 -50.70 3.42 -55.75
N ALA A 33 -51.74 2.90 -56.40
CA ALA A 33 -52.75 2.04 -55.82
C ALA A 33 -52.31 0.56 -55.77
N ALA A 34 -52.71 -0.07 -54.66
CA ALA A 34 -53.06 -1.47 -54.40
C ALA A 34 -52.43 -2.61 -55.23
N HIS A 35 -51.90 -3.61 -54.51
CA HIS A 35 -52.37 -5.00 -54.54
C HIS A 35 -52.12 -5.63 -53.17
N ALA A 36 -53.18 -6.08 -52.49
CA ALA A 36 -53.11 -6.69 -51.17
C ALA A 36 -52.66 -8.16 -51.27
N GLN A 37 -51.53 -8.48 -50.64
CA GLN A 37 -51.19 -9.85 -50.23
C GLN A 37 -51.27 -9.91 -48.71
N GLN A 38 -52.16 -10.76 -48.19
CA GLN A 38 -52.29 -11.03 -46.76
C GLN A 38 -51.03 -11.75 -46.25
N THR A 39 -50.22 -11.05 -45.47
CA THR A 39 -49.21 -11.67 -44.59
C THR A 39 -49.89 -12.21 -43.33
N PRO A 40 -49.56 -13.43 -42.87
CA PRO A 40 -50.10 -13.98 -41.63
C PRO A 40 -49.62 -13.16 -40.42
N GLN A 41 -50.55 -12.81 -39.53
CA GLN A 41 -50.30 -12.14 -38.26
C GLN A 41 -49.38 -13.00 -37.36
N PRO A 42 -48.26 -12.48 -36.82
CA PRO A 42 -47.53 -13.17 -35.77
C PRO A 42 -48.38 -13.20 -34.50
N ALA A 43 -48.39 -14.35 -33.83
CA ALA A 43 -49.04 -14.52 -32.53
C ALA A 43 -48.52 -13.46 -31.54
N ALA A 44 -49.44 -12.87 -30.77
CA ALA A 44 -49.13 -11.88 -29.74
C ALA A 44 -48.12 -12.46 -28.74
N GLN A 45 -46.95 -11.82 -28.63
CA GLN A 45 -46.02 -12.11 -27.54
C GLN A 45 -46.67 -11.72 -26.21
N PRO A 46 -46.59 -12.56 -25.17
CA PRO A 46 -47.02 -12.17 -23.83
C PRO A 46 -46.24 -10.93 -23.37
N PRO A 47 -46.84 -10.06 -22.54
CA PRO A 47 -46.20 -8.81 -22.13
C PRO A 47 -44.83 -9.10 -21.52
N ALA A 48 -43.82 -8.37 -22.00
CA ALA A 48 -42.47 -8.45 -21.47
C ALA A 48 -42.52 -8.23 -19.95
N GLN A 49 -41.95 -9.17 -19.20
CA GLN A 49 -41.75 -8.98 -17.76
C GLN A 49 -40.97 -7.68 -17.55
N PRO A 50 -41.36 -6.84 -16.58
CA PRO A 50 -40.57 -5.68 -16.22
C PRO A 50 -39.14 -6.13 -15.92
N PRO A 51 -38.10 -5.34 -16.27
CA PRO A 51 -36.71 -5.73 -16.02
C PRO A 51 -36.57 -6.11 -14.56
N ALA A 52 -36.05 -7.31 -14.31
CA ALA A 52 -35.82 -7.81 -12.96
C ALA A 52 -35.04 -6.75 -12.18
N GLN A 53 -35.56 -6.35 -11.00
CA GLN A 53 -34.80 -5.51 -10.09
C GLN A 53 -33.44 -6.18 -9.85
N PRO A 54 -32.32 -5.42 -9.80
CA PRO A 54 -31.03 -6.01 -9.48
C PRO A 54 -31.17 -6.76 -8.16
N ALA A 55 -30.88 -8.06 -8.16
CA ALA A 55 -30.97 -8.86 -6.95
C ALA A 55 -30.14 -8.19 -5.85
N ALA A 56 -30.76 -7.93 -4.70
CA ALA A 56 -30.07 -7.30 -3.57
C ALA A 56 -28.90 -8.19 -3.12
N LEU A 57 -27.75 -7.58 -2.83
CA LEU A 57 -26.57 -8.30 -2.35
C LEU A 57 -26.89 -9.00 -1.01
N SER A 58 -26.62 -10.31 -0.92
CA SER A 58 -26.88 -11.09 0.29
C SER A 58 -25.81 -10.84 1.36
N PHE A 59 -26.25 -10.44 2.56
CA PHE A 59 -25.37 -10.32 3.73
C PHE A 59 -24.86 -11.69 4.19
N GLU A 60 -25.70 -12.72 4.16
CA GLU A 60 -25.32 -14.07 4.56
C GLU A 60 -24.25 -14.64 3.63
N PHE A 61 -24.41 -14.49 2.31
CA PHE A 61 -23.41 -14.90 1.33
C PHE A 61 -22.11 -14.11 1.53
N TYR A 62 -22.21 -12.79 1.71
CA TYR A 62 -21.06 -11.96 2.00
C TYR A 62 -20.28 -12.48 3.22
N ARG A 63 -20.96 -12.66 4.35
CA ARG A 63 -20.34 -13.05 5.62
C ARG A 63 -19.71 -14.44 5.55
N THR A 64 -20.35 -15.37 4.87
CA THR A 64 -19.91 -16.77 4.81
C THR A 64 -18.83 -17.00 3.76
N HIS A 65 -18.76 -16.19 2.70
CA HIS A 65 -18.00 -16.51 1.50
C HIS A 65 -17.08 -15.39 1.01
N VAL A 66 -17.49 -14.13 1.11
CA VAL A 66 -16.69 -12.98 0.67
C VAL A 66 -15.80 -12.47 1.79
N GLU A 67 -16.36 -12.25 2.97
CA GLU A 67 -15.66 -11.72 4.14
C GLU A 67 -14.40 -12.52 4.52
N PRO A 68 -14.40 -13.87 4.50
CA PRO A 68 -13.19 -14.65 4.80
C PRO A 68 -12.01 -14.36 3.85
N ILE A 69 -12.27 -13.99 2.59
CA ILE A 69 -11.22 -13.69 1.59
C ILE A 69 -10.37 -12.49 2.04
N PHE A 70 -10.97 -11.53 2.76
CA PHE A 70 -10.26 -10.36 3.26
C PHE A 70 -9.30 -10.69 4.41
N LEU A 71 -9.53 -11.80 5.10
CA LEU A 71 -8.71 -12.29 6.23
C LEU A 71 -7.77 -13.43 5.83
N ALA A 72 -7.92 -14.00 4.64
CA ALA A 72 -7.14 -15.13 4.17
C ALA A 72 -5.69 -14.74 3.91
N ARG A 73 -4.75 -15.40 4.62
CA ARG A 73 -3.31 -15.29 4.34
C ARG A 73 -3.00 -16.04 3.05
N ARG A 74 -2.27 -15.41 2.15
CA ARG A 74 -1.85 -15.96 0.85
C ARG A 74 -0.34 -15.72 0.72
N ALA A 75 0.41 -16.75 0.33
CA ALA A 75 1.85 -16.62 0.16
C ALA A 75 2.16 -15.52 -0.88
N GLY A 76 3.06 -14.60 -0.54
CA GLY A 76 3.41 -13.46 -1.39
C GLY A 76 2.44 -12.27 -1.31
N HIS A 77 1.38 -12.35 -0.50
CA HIS A 77 0.35 -11.32 -0.42
C HIS A 77 0.04 -10.91 1.02
N ALA A 78 -0.04 -9.59 1.24
CA ALA A 78 -0.69 -9.05 2.42
C ALA A 78 -2.20 -9.28 2.34
N ARG A 79 -2.84 -9.55 3.49
CA ARG A 79 -4.30 -9.63 3.56
C ARG A 79 -4.92 -8.29 3.19
N CYS A 80 -6.08 -8.31 2.55
CA CYS A 80 -6.86 -7.09 2.32
C CYS A 80 -7.11 -6.36 3.65
N TYR A 81 -7.32 -7.11 4.74
CA TYR A 81 -7.45 -6.57 6.09
C TYR A 81 -6.26 -5.70 6.54
N ALA A 82 -5.02 -6.10 6.25
CA ALA A 82 -3.84 -5.37 6.70
C ALA A 82 -3.85 -3.93 6.16
N CYS A 83 -4.24 -3.75 4.91
CA CYS A 83 -4.31 -2.44 4.29
C CYS A 83 -5.61 -1.70 4.63
N HIS A 84 -6.75 -2.38 4.54
CA HIS A 84 -8.07 -1.77 4.64
C HIS A 84 -8.60 -1.57 6.06
N ALA A 85 -8.00 -2.19 7.09
CA ALA A 85 -8.37 -1.97 8.50
C ALA A 85 -7.25 -1.30 9.30
N LEU A 86 -5.99 -1.64 9.04
CA LEU A 86 -4.84 -1.19 9.85
C LEU A 86 -4.09 -0.01 9.24
N GLY A 87 -4.41 0.37 8.00
CA GLY A 87 -3.81 1.51 7.32
C GLY A 87 -2.41 1.25 6.77
N ALA A 88 -2.03 -0.03 6.63
CA ALA A 88 -0.82 -0.41 5.90
C ALA A 88 -1.00 -0.02 4.42
N GLY A 89 -0.35 1.05 3.96
CA GLY A 89 -0.48 1.56 2.58
C GLY A 89 -1.87 2.15 2.26
N GLU A 90 -1.88 3.30 1.57
CA GLU A 90 -3.04 4.07 1.02
C GLU A 90 -4.34 4.25 1.87
N GLY A 91 -4.46 3.67 3.07
CA GLY A 91 -5.68 3.63 3.90
C GLY A 91 -6.18 4.98 4.41
N ASN A 92 -5.45 6.04 4.11
CA ASN A 92 -5.81 7.42 4.39
C ASN A 92 -6.42 8.16 3.19
N ALA A 93 -6.57 7.52 2.03
CA ALA A 93 -7.33 8.12 0.93
C ALA A 93 -8.81 8.28 1.34
N PRO A 94 -9.44 9.45 1.14
CA PRO A 94 -10.82 9.70 1.53
C PRO A 94 -11.84 8.71 0.94
N ALA A 95 -11.52 8.12 -0.21
CA ALA A 95 -12.35 7.14 -0.90
C ALA A 95 -11.96 5.67 -0.62
N ALA A 96 -10.99 5.39 0.26
CA ALA A 96 -10.56 4.03 0.54
C ALA A 96 -11.69 3.16 1.11
N MET A 97 -11.73 1.88 0.73
CA MET A 97 -12.55 0.89 1.43
C MET A 97 -11.97 0.72 2.84
N ARG A 98 -12.81 0.85 3.87
CA ARG A 98 -12.40 0.71 5.28
C ARG A 98 -13.15 -0.44 5.91
N LEU A 99 -12.38 -1.40 6.42
CA LEU A 99 -12.87 -2.54 7.19
C LEU A 99 -12.71 -2.22 8.68
N GLU A 100 -13.60 -2.77 9.50
CA GLU A 100 -13.52 -2.70 10.95
C GLU A 100 -12.25 -3.41 11.45
N ILE A 101 -11.62 -2.87 12.49
CA ILE A 101 -10.51 -3.53 13.17
C ILE A 101 -11.06 -4.73 13.95
N LEU A 102 -10.42 -5.89 13.85
CA LEU A 102 -10.79 -7.08 14.62
C LEU A 102 -10.76 -6.78 16.13
N SER A 103 -11.74 -7.32 16.86
CA SER A 103 -11.71 -7.25 18.32
C SER A 103 -10.43 -7.90 18.87
N PRO A 104 -9.85 -7.38 19.97
CA PRO A 104 -8.61 -7.90 20.53
C PRO A 104 -8.65 -9.42 20.74
N GLY A 105 -7.65 -10.13 20.21
CA GLY A 105 -7.54 -11.59 20.29
C GLY A 105 -8.45 -12.38 19.34
N SER A 106 -9.32 -11.73 18.57
CA SER A 106 -10.20 -12.39 17.61
C SER A 106 -9.52 -12.59 16.25
N THR A 107 -9.82 -13.72 15.61
CA THR A 107 -9.42 -14.02 14.23
C THR A 107 -10.53 -13.75 13.21
N THR A 108 -11.74 -13.37 13.67
CA THR A 108 -12.91 -13.08 12.83
C THR A 108 -13.66 -11.85 13.36
N TRP A 109 -14.45 -11.22 12.49
CA TRP A 109 -15.31 -10.11 12.90
C TRP A 109 -16.52 -10.59 13.71
N THR A 110 -16.98 -9.77 14.66
CA THR A 110 -18.30 -9.93 15.27
C THR A 110 -19.39 -9.67 14.23
N GLU A 111 -20.63 -10.09 14.48
CA GLU A 111 -21.73 -9.78 13.56
C GLU A 111 -21.90 -8.28 13.29
N GLU A 112 -21.79 -7.47 14.34
CA GLU A 112 -21.90 -6.02 14.22
C GLU A 112 -20.80 -5.46 13.30
N GLN A 113 -19.57 -5.94 13.46
CA GLN A 113 -18.44 -5.57 12.60
C GLN A 113 -18.65 -6.05 11.17
N SER A 114 -19.11 -7.29 10.96
CA SER A 114 -19.43 -7.82 9.64
C SER A 114 -20.50 -7.00 8.92
N ARG A 115 -21.53 -6.51 9.65
CA ARG A 115 -22.58 -5.63 9.07
C ARG A 115 -22.01 -4.28 8.64
N LYS A 116 -21.13 -3.69 9.45
CA LYS A 116 -20.42 -2.45 9.07
C LYS A 116 -19.52 -2.68 7.85
N ASN A 117 -18.78 -3.78 7.82
CA ASN A 117 -17.95 -4.16 6.67
C ASN A 117 -18.79 -4.36 5.42
N PHE A 118 -19.92 -5.06 5.50
CA PHE A 118 -20.84 -5.26 4.38
C PHE A 118 -21.28 -3.91 3.78
N GLU A 119 -21.68 -2.95 4.62
CA GLU A 119 -22.07 -1.61 4.18
C GLU A 119 -20.91 -0.80 3.59
N ALA A 120 -19.68 -1.01 4.05
CA ALA A 120 -18.50 -0.40 3.46
C ALA A 120 -18.14 -1.01 2.10
N VAL A 121 -18.15 -2.35 2.01
CA VAL A 121 -17.76 -3.13 0.82
C VAL A 121 -18.77 -2.97 -0.30
N ARG A 122 -20.08 -2.98 -0.02
CA ARG A 122 -21.11 -2.81 -1.06
C ARG A 122 -21.03 -1.48 -1.80
N LYS A 123 -20.43 -0.44 -1.19
CA LYS A 123 -20.17 0.85 -1.87
C LYS A 123 -19.12 0.76 -2.97
N LYS A 124 -18.39 -0.35 -3.04
CA LYS A 124 -17.38 -0.68 -4.06
C LYS A 124 -17.90 -1.67 -5.10
N VAL A 125 -19.21 -1.90 -5.12
CA VAL A 125 -19.87 -2.85 -6.01
C VAL A 125 -20.87 -2.13 -6.90
N PHE A 126 -20.79 -2.38 -8.20
CA PHE A 126 -21.87 -2.14 -9.14
C PHE A 126 -22.62 -3.45 -9.34
N THR A 127 -23.76 -3.60 -8.66
CA THR A 127 -24.55 -4.84 -8.65
C THR A 127 -24.83 -5.34 -10.07
N GLY A 128 -24.61 -6.63 -10.30
CA GLY A 128 -24.74 -7.28 -11.60
C GLY A 128 -23.50 -7.14 -12.50
N ASN A 129 -22.54 -6.26 -12.17
CA ASN A 129 -21.42 -5.94 -13.05
C ASN A 129 -20.04 -6.05 -12.34
N PRO A 130 -19.45 -7.26 -12.33
CA PRO A 130 -18.11 -7.52 -11.78
C PRO A 130 -17.01 -6.61 -12.32
N PHE A 131 -16.92 -6.44 -13.63
CA PHE A 131 -15.85 -5.66 -14.29
C PHE A 131 -16.05 -4.15 -14.23
N SER A 132 -17.16 -3.67 -13.68
CA SER A 132 -17.31 -2.27 -13.31
C SER A 132 -17.12 -2.04 -11.81
N SER A 133 -17.04 -3.10 -10.99
CA SER A 133 -16.97 -3.02 -9.53
C SER A 133 -15.53 -2.81 -9.03
N PRO A 134 -15.21 -1.64 -8.41
CA PRO A 134 -13.91 -1.37 -7.79
C PRO A 134 -13.38 -2.51 -6.91
N LEU A 135 -14.28 -3.19 -6.19
CA LEU A 135 -13.94 -4.33 -5.34
C LEU A 135 -13.22 -5.47 -6.08
N LEU A 136 -13.49 -5.65 -7.38
CA LEU A 136 -12.97 -6.73 -8.21
C LEU A 136 -11.91 -6.26 -9.20
N ILE A 137 -11.97 -5.01 -9.66
CA ILE A 137 -11.02 -4.49 -10.67
C ILE A 137 -9.74 -3.94 -10.05
N HIS A 138 -9.81 -3.26 -8.90
CA HIS A 138 -8.63 -2.68 -8.26
C HIS A 138 -7.62 -3.77 -7.82
N PRO A 139 -8.04 -4.87 -7.16
CA PRO A 139 -7.11 -5.93 -6.78
C PRO A 139 -6.76 -6.89 -7.93
N LEU A 140 -7.34 -6.74 -9.13
CA LEU A 140 -7.05 -7.60 -10.26
C LEU A 140 -5.83 -7.10 -11.04
N ARG A 141 -5.01 -8.01 -11.52
CA ARG A 141 -3.87 -7.68 -12.38
C ARG A 141 -4.31 -6.88 -13.62
N TYR A 142 -3.56 -5.84 -13.95
CA TYR A 142 -3.86 -4.94 -15.08
C TYR A 142 -4.03 -5.70 -16.41
N GLU A 143 -3.14 -6.64 -16.72
CA GLU A 143 -3.22 -7.44 -17.96
C GLU A 143 -4.45 -8.35 -18.02
N ALA A 144 -5.08 -8.60 -16.87
CA ALA A 144 -6.26 -9.44 -16.74
C ALA A 144 -7.58 -8.63 -16.70
N GLY A 145 -7.50 -7.31 -16.95
CA GLY A 145 -8.65 -6.40 -16.94
C GLY A 145 -8.84 -5.63 -15.63
N GLY A 146 -7.86 -5.66 -14.73
CA GLY A 146 -7.81 -4.77 -13.57
C GLY A 146 -7.36 -3.36 -13.93
N ASP A 147 -7.30 -2.48 -12.94
CA ASP A 147 -6.76 -1.14 -13.15
C ASP A 147 -5.23 -1.08 -12.99
N GLN A 148 -4.65 0.07 -13.31
CA GLN A 148 -3.21 0.27 -13.28
C GLN A 148 -2.66 0.48 -11.86
N TRP A 149 -3.53 0.75 -10.88
CA TRP A 149 -3.08 1.25 -9.59
C TRP A 149 -3.93 0.76 -8.42
N HIS A 150 -3.29 -0.04 -7.57
CA HIS A 150 -3.79 -0.42 -6.27
C HIS A 150 -2.62 -0.48 -5.29
N GLY A 151 -2.64 0.35 -4.23
CA GLY A 151 -1.56 0.44 -3.25
C GLY A 151 -1.20 -0.89 -2.57
N GLY A 152 -2.17 -1.82 -2.46
CA GLY A 152 -1.96 -3.18 -1.93
C GLY A 152 -1.53 -4.21 -2.97
N GLY A 153 -1.13 -3.79 -4.17
CA GLY A 153 -0.72 -4.66 -5.28
C GLY A 153 -1.85 -5.50 -5.88
N ALA A 154 -1.56 -6.21 -6.97
CA ALA A 154 -2.54 -7.14 -7.55
C ALA A 154 -2.69 -8.36 -6.64
N GLN A 155 -3.89 -8.59 -6.12
CA GLN A 155 -4.25 -9.75 -5.29
C GLN A 155 -4.79 -10.91 -6.11
N PHE A 156 -5.34 -10.63 -7.30
CA PHE A 156 -5.84 -11.64 -8.23
C PHE A 156 -5.07 -11.57 -9.54
N THR A 157 -4.60 -12.71 -10.03
CA THR A 157 -3.85 -12.77 -11.30
C THR A 157 -4.76 -12.84 -12.52
N SER A 158 -6.01 -13.28 -12.35
CA SER A 158 -6.99 -13.52 -13.40
C SER A 158 -8.41 -13.48 -12.84
N PRO A 159 -9.43 -13.11 -13.65
CA PRO A 159 -10.82 -13.32 -13.30
C PRO A 159 -11.17 -14.78 -13.00
N ASN A 160 -10.39 -15.75 -13.49
CA ASN A 160 -10.62 -17.17 -13.21
C ASN A 160 -10.19 -17.60 -11.80
N ASP A 161 -9.58 -16.70 -11.02
CA ASP A 161 -9.21 -16.97 -9.64
C ASP A 161 -10.47 -17.35 -8.81
N PRO A 162 -10.45 -18.45 -8.04
CA PRO A 162 -11.61 -18.89 -7.27
C PRO A 162 -12.17 -17.86 -6.29
N GLU A 163 -11.30 -17.07 -5.66
CA GLU A 163 -11.70 -16.03 -4.72
C GLU A 163 -12.28 -14.83 -5.47
N TRP A 164 -11.70 -14.47 -6.62
CA TRP A 164 -12.28 -13.47 -7.51
C TRP A 164 -13.69 -13.89 -7.97
N GLN A 165 -13.86 -15.15 -8.40
CA GLN A 165 -15.16 -15.70 -8.82
C GLN A 165 -16.18 -15.74 -7.69
N THR A 166 -15.73 -16.01 -6.46
CA THR A 166 -16.60 -15.98 -5.27
C THR A 166 -17.14 -14.58 -5.03
N ILE A 167 -16.29 -13.55 -5.10
CA ILE A 167 -16.72 -12.15 -4.99
C ILE A 167 -17.59 -11.76 -6.18
N ALA A 168 -17.25 -12.18 -7.40
CA ALA A 168 -18.03 -11.89 -8.60
C ALA A 168 -19.44 -12.50 -8.54
N ALA A 169 -19.59 -13.72 -8.01
CA ALA A 169 -20.88 -14.34 -7.78
C ALA A 169 -21.75 -13.50 -6.83
N TRP A 170 -21.17 -13.02 -5.73
CA TRP A 170 -21.84 -12.10 -4.82
C TRP A 170 -22.26 -10.80 -5.51
N VAL A 171 -21.35 -10.17 -6.26
CA VAL A 171 -21.62 -8.93 -7.03
C VAL A 171 -22.76 -9.15 -8.05
N GLN A 172 -22.86 -10.33 -8.63
CA GLN A 172 -23.94 -10.73 -9.54
C GLN A 172 -25.27 -11.03 -8.83
N GLY A 173 -25.34 -10.92 -7.50
CA GLY A 173 -26.53 -11.23 -6.71
C GLY A 173 -26.82 -12.73 -6.59
N LYS A 174 -25.81 -13.58 -6.82
CA LYS A 174 -25.93 -15.03 -6.63
C LYS A 174 -25.80 -15.37 -5.14
N ASN A 175 -26.58 -16.35 -4.70
CA ASN A 175 -26.57 -16.89 -3.33
C ASN A 175 -25.96 -18.29 -3.24
N VAL A 176 -25.35 -18.77 -4.34
CA VAL A 176 -24.63 -20.05 -4.39
C VAL A 176 -23.25 -19.80 -4.97
N VAL A 177 -22.25 -20.42 -4.36
CA VAL A 177 -20.95 -20.58 -5.03
C VAL A 177 -21.07 -21.75 -5.98
N ASN A 178 -20.33 -21.73 -7.09
CA ASN A 178 -20.14 -22.97 -7.84
C ASN A 178 -19.30 -23.88 -6.92
N GLU A 179 -19.88 -24.96 -6.37
CA GLU A 179 -19.22 -25.83 -5.39
C GLU A 179 -17.89 -26.40 -5.93
N ASP A 180 -17.78 -26.51 -7.26
CA ASP A 180 -16.56 -26.91 -7.98
C ASP A 180 -15.37 -25.94 -7.86
N LEU A 181 -15.56 -24.70 -7.39
CA LEU A 181 -14.49 -23.69 -7.36
C LEU A 181 -13.73 -23.63 -6.03
N ARG A 182 -14.28 -24.14 -4.93
CA ARG A 182 -13.59 -24.14 -3.62
C ARG A 182 -12.53 -25.23 -3.49
N ALA A 183 -12.58 -26.24 -4.36
CA ALA A 183 -11.67 -27.38 -4.34
C ALA A 183 -10.36 -27.13 -5.10
N SER A 184 -9.82 -25.90 -5.06
CA SER A 184 -8.47 -25.62 -5.53
C SER A 184 -7.84 -24.42 -4.82
N VAL A 185 -7.63 -24.51 -3.51
CA VAL A 185 -6.46 -23.83 -2.92
C VAL A 185 -5.26 -24.74 -3.19
N ALA A 186 -4.89 -24.84 -4.47
CA ALA A 186 -3.66 -25.48 -4.88
C ALA A 186 -2.53 -24.46 -4.71
N ALA A 187 -1.41 -24.96 -4.19
CA ALA A 187 -0.19 -24.23 -3.92
C ALA A 187 0.13 -23.17 -4.99
N ALA A 188 0.63 -22.03 -4.52
CA ALA A 188 1.22 -21.00 -5.37
C ALA A 188 2.08 -21.62 -6.49
N PRO A 189 2.10 -21.03 -7.69
CA PRO A 189 3.01 -21.48 -8.73
C PRO A 189 4.42 -21.57 -8.14
N ALA A 190 5.12 -22.66 -8.47
CA ALA A 190 6.45 -22.94 -7.99
C ALA A 190 7.32 -21.68 -8.07
N GLN A 191 8.07 -21.41 -7.00
CA GLN A 191 9.11 -20.39 -7.01
C GLN A 191 9.90 -20.49 -8.32
N PRO A 192 10.28 -19.36 -8.96
CA PRO A 192 11.26 -19.43 -10.04
C PRO A 192 12.42 -20.31 -9.56
N PRO A 193 12.89 -21.26 -10.38
CA PRO A 193 13.79 -22.31 -9.92
C PRO A 193 14.91 -21.68 -9.12
N ALA A 194 15.15 -22.22 -7.92
CA ALA A 194 16.29 -21.84 -7.09
C ALA A 194 17.50 -21.77 -8.01
N ASN A 195 18.00 -20.55 -8.22
CA ASN A 195 19.02 -20.31 -9.22
C ASN A 195 20.20 -21.19 -8.84
N PRO A 196 20.72 -22.06 -9.74
CA PRO A 196 21.84 -22.91 -9.39
C PRO A 196 22.94 -22.00 -8.85
N ALA A 197 23.45 -22.32 -7.66
CA ALA A 197 24.56 -21.61 -7.05
C ALA A 197 25.72 -21.60 -8.06
N ARG A 198 25.85 -20.50 -8.81
CA ARG A 198 26.87 -20.32 -9.83
C ARG A 198 27.86 -19.31 -9.33
N GLY A 199 29.07 -19.80 -9.11
CA GLY A 199 30.25 -19.00 -8.82
C GLY A 199 30.41 -18.73 -7.33
N ALA A 200 31.13 -19.63 -6.66
CA ALA A 200 31.95 -19.23 -5.52
C ALA A 200 32.98 -18.19 -6.03
N GLY A 201 32.56 -16.92 -6.06
CA GLY A 201 33.48 -15.80 -6.15
C GLY A 201 34.23 -15.73 -4.83
N SER A 202 35.53 -15.99 -4.92
CA SER A 202 36.59 -15.80 -3.92
C SER A 202 36.11 -15.14 -2.61
N SER A 203 36.02 -15.95 -1.55
CA SER A 203 35.90 -15.47 -0.18
C SER A 203 37.18 -14.75 0.23
N ASN A 204 37.34 -13.50 -0.21
CA ASN A 204 38.03 -12.53 0.62
C ASN A 204 37.02 -12.16 1.72
N GLY A 205 37.38 -12.37 2.98
CA GLY A 205 36.51 -12.24 4.15
C GLY A 205 36.03 -10.81 4.44
N GLY A 206 35.48 -10.13 3.44
CA GLY A 206 34.83 -8.83 3.53
C GLY A 206 33.30 -8.94 3.43
N LEU A 207 32.63 -7.91 3.92
CA LEU A 207 31.17 -7.77 3.87
C LEU A 207 30.67 -7.81 2.42
N LYS A 208 29.64 -8.64 2.15
CA LYS A 208 28.97 -8.66 0.84
C LYS A 208 27.86 -7.60 0.83
N LEU A 209 27.94 -6.67 -0.12
CA LEU A 209 26.86 -5.70 -0.34
C LEU A 209 25.59 -6.42 -0.84
N ARG A 210 24.46 -6.09 -0.23
CA ARG A 210 23.12 -6.56 -0.62
C ARG A 210 22.14 -5.39 -0.59
N ILE A 211 21.22 -5.38 -1.55
CA ILE A 211 20.02 -4.54 -1.49
C ILE A 211 18.94 -5.36 -0.79
N ILE A 212 18.29 -4.76 0.22
CA ILE A 212 17.15 -5.35 0.91
C ILE A 212 15.91 -4.58 0.46
N GLN A 213 14.99 -5.26 -0.20
CA GLN A 213 13.78 -4.68 -0.77
C GLN A 213 12.56 -5.23 -0.03
N THR A 214 11.90 -4.37 0.74
CA THR A 214 10.60 -4.67 1.33
C THR A 214 9.52 -4.70 0.25
N ASN A 215 8.56 -5.62 0.38
CA ASN A 215 7.42 -5.77 -0.51
C ASN A 215 6.13 -5.60 0.32
N MET A 216 5.73 -4.35 0.53
CA MET A 216 4.62 -3.99 1.43
C MET A 216 3.25 -4.60 1.03
N ALA A 217 3.01 -4.83 -0.27
CA ALA A 217 1.82 -5.53 -0.74
C ALA A 217 1.82 -7.05 -0.44
N GLY A 218 2.93 -7.58 0.08
CA GLY A 218 3.19 -9.00 0.28
C GLY A 218 3.52 -9.39 1.72
N ASP A 219 4.09 -10.57 1.86
CA ASP A 219 4.59 -11.13 3.13
C ASP A 219 6.08 -11.51 3.09
N ASN A 220 6.79 -11.03 2.06
CA ASN A 220 8.19 -11.33 1.81
C ASN A 220 9.06 -10.08 1.57
N ILE A 221 10.37 -10.27 1.66
CA ILE A 221 11.42 -9.28 1.39
C ILE A 221 12.43 -9.92 0.46
N HIS A 222 12.80 -9.23 -0.61
CA HIS A 222 13.83 -9.70 -1.54
C HIS A 222 15.22 -9.25 -1.08
N ILE A 223 16.19 -10.16 -1.16
CA ILE A 223 17.62 -9.87 -1.04
C ILE A 223 18.20 -9.89 -2.44
N ILE A 224 18.72 -8.75 -2.88
CA ILE A 224 19.19 -8.54 -4.25
C ILE A 224 20.71 -8.35 -4.25
N ASP A 225 21.39 -9.03 -5.16
CA ASP A 225 22.79 -8.78 -5.46
C ASP A 225 22.90 -7.64 -6.49
N PRO A 226 23.46 -6.48 -6.12
CA PRO A 226 23.51 -5.32 -7.01
C PRO A 226 24.52 -5.46 -8.16
N VAL A 227 25.44 -6.42 -8.10
CA VAL A 227 26.38 -6.68 -9.21
C VAL A 227 25.66 -7.40 -10.35
N THR A 228 24.75 -8.31 -10.00
CA THR A 228 24.02 -9.13 -10.97
C THR A 228 22.60 -8.65 -11.23
N ASN A 229 22.08 -7.74 -10.41
CA ASN A 229 20.68 -7.31 -10.36
C ASN A 229 19.70 -8.48 -10.26
N ARG A 230 20.02 -9.48 -9.44
CA ARG A 230 19.18 -10.66 -9.22
C ARG A 230 18.78 -10.80 -7.76
N VAL A 231 17.56 -11.29 -7.55
CA VAL A 231 17.13 -11.83 -6.26
C VAL A 231 17.99 -13.07 -5.97
N VAL A 232 18.71 -13.06 -4.85
CA VAL A 232 19.60 -14.14 -4.42
C VAL A 232 19.07 -14.87 -3.18
N ALA A 233 18.09 -14.30 -2.49
CA ALA A 233 17.35 -14.93 -1.40
C ALA A 233 16.08 -14.15 -1.07
N GLU A 234 15.20 -14.75 -0.27
CA GLU A 234 13.99 -14.13 0.24
C GLU A 234 13.86 -14.36 1.75
N ILE A 235 13.27 -13.39 2.44
CA ILE A 235 12.79 -13.53 3.82
C ILE A 235 11.26 -13.52 3.76
N THR A 236 10.60 -14.49 4.38
CA THR A 236 9.13 -14.65 4.32
C THR A 236 8.51 -14.57 5.71
N GLY A 237 7.19 -14.37 5.77
CA GLY A 237 6.42 -14.38 7.01
C GLY A 237 6.33 -13.01 7.70
N ILE A 238 6.63 -11.93 6.99
CA ILE A 238 6.49 -10.56 7.49
C ILE A 238 5.46 -9.84 6.61
N GLU A 239 4.21 -9.95 7.00
CA GLU A 239 3.07 -9.39 6.28
C GLU A 239 3.09 -7.86 6.34
N ALA A 240 2.86 -7.20 5.20
CA ALA A 240 2.89 -5.74 5.11
C ALA A 240 4.18 -5.14 5.68
N ASN A 241 5.32 -5.71 5.28
CA ASN A 241 6.63 -5.20 5.66
C ASN A 241 6.87 -3.82 5.03
N HIS A 242 7.20 -2.81 5.85
CA HIS A 242 7.33 -1.43 5.38
C HIS A 242 8.78 -0.96 5.38
N GLY A 243 9.30 -0.60 6.56
CA GLY A 243 10.69 -0.18 6.76
C GLY A 243 11.60 -1.37 7.10
N VAL A 244 12.87 -1.25 6.74
CA VAL A 244 13.92 -2.19 7.16
C VAL A 244 15.18 -1.44 7.58
N ALA A 245 15.77 -1.85 8.70
CA ALA A 245 17.07 -1.39 9.17
C ALA A 245 18.01 -2.57 9.43
N ALA A 246 19.26 -2.47 8.96
CA ALA A 246 20.27 -3.50 9.17
C ALA A 246 21.15 -3.18 10.37
N ALA A 247 21.44 -4.18 11.20
CA ALA A 247 22.48 -4.07 12.21
C ALA A 247 23.82 -3.68 11.54
N PRO A 248 24.65 -2.81 12.14
CA PRO A 248 25.93 -2.40 11.54
C PRO A 248 26.89 -3.56 11.24
N ASP A 249 26.79 -4.66 12.01
CA ASP A 249 27.57 -5.88 11.80
C ASP A 249 26.98 -6.83 10.72
N GLY A 250 25.80 -6.49 10.18
CA GLY A 250 25.07 -7.29 9.21
C GLY A 250 24.43 -8.56 9.76
N SER A 251 24.47 -8.80 11.07
CA SER A 251 23.98 -10.05 11.68
C SER A 251 22.45 -10.14 11.73
N ARG A 252 21.77 -8.99 11.75
CA ARG A 252 20.31 -8.89 11.91
C ARG A 252 19.69 -7.84 11.00
N LEU A 253 18.44 -8.06 10.62
CA LEU A 253 17.54 -7.02 10.14
C LEU A 253 16.43 -6.79 11.16
N TYR A 254 15.98 -5.54 11.23
CA TYR A 254 14.82 -5.10 11.98
C TYR A 254 13.81 -4.58 10.98
N VAL A 255 12.67 -5.23 10.89
CA VAL A 255 11.65 -4.97 9.87
C VAL A 255 10.37 -4.50 10.56
N SER A 256 9.83 -3.39 10.08
CA SER A 256 8.51 -2.93 10.51
C SER A 256 7.43 -3.81 9.90
N ASN A 257 6.63 -4.47 10.75
CA ASN A 257 5.48 -5.29 10.33
C ASN A 257 4.20 -4.52 10.69
N GLU A 258 3.56 -3.94 9.67
CA GLU A 258 2.34 -3.13 9.88
C GLU A 258 1.13 -3.97 10.27
N ALA A 259 1.05 -5.19 9.74
CA ALA A 259 -0.09 -6.08 9.97
C ALA A 259 -0.15 -6.56 11.43
N ASP A 260 1.00 -6.92 12.00
CA ASP A 260 1.09 -7.48 13.35
C ASP A 260 1.50 -6.43 14.40
N ARG A 261 1.81 -5.19 13.97
CA ARG A 261 2.25 -4.07 14.83
C ARG A 261 3.49 -4.41 15.65
N THR A 262 4.49 -4.96 14.98
CA THR A 262 5.74 -5.39 15.57
C THR A 262 6.94 -4.84 14.82
N VAL A 263 8.10 -4.87 15.47
CA VAL A 263 9.38 -5.00 14.77
C VAL A 263 9.79 -6.45 14.76
N ASP A 264 9.88 -7.02 13.57
CA ASP A 264 10.30 -8.40 13.34
C ASP A 264 11.81 -8.44 13.14
N VAL A 265 12.48 -9.25 13.96
CA VAL A 265 13.93 -9.39 13.97
C VAL A 265 14.31 -10.65 13.19
N VAL A 266 15.06 -10.43 12.12
CA VAL A 266 15.50 -11.48 11.20
C VAL A 266 16.97 -11.79 11.48
N ASP A 267 17.28 -13.07 11.61
CA ASP A 267 18.66 -13.55 11.65
C ASP A 267 19.19 -13.65 10.21
N MET A 268 20.28 -12.94 9.89
CA MET A 268 20.78 -12.86 8.52
C MET A 268 21.54 -14.10 8.04
N LYS A 269 21.86 -15.03 8.95
CA LYS A 269 22.48 -16.31 8.58
C LYS A 269 21.44 -17.32 8.12
N THR A 270 20.29 -17.34 8.77
CA THR A 270 19.19 -18.29 8.54
C THR A 270 18.05 -17.70 7.70
N LEU A 271 18.00 -16.37 7.58
CA LEU A 271 16.94 -15.59 6.94
C LEU A 271 15.55 -15.81 7.55
N LYS A 272 15.51 -16.16 8.84
CA LYS A 272 14.27 -16.42 9.58
C LYS A 272 14.00 -15.32 10.60
N VAL A 273 12.73 -14.97 10.73
CA VAL A 273 12.22 -14.20 11.87
C VAL A 273 12.36 -15.07 13.11
N PHE A 274 13.11 -14.60 14.12
CA PHE A 274 13.27 -15.33 15.39
C PHE A 274 12.67 -14.58 16.58
N LYS A 275 12.27 -13.32 16.39
CA LYS A 275 11.67 -12.48 17.42
C LYS A 275 10.72 -11.47 16.78
N GLN A 276 9.56 -11.29 17.38
CA GLN A 276 8.65 -10.17 17.10
C GLN A 276 8.59 -9.31 18.36
N ILE A 277 8.82 -8.00 18.22
CA ILE A 277 8.85 -7.05 19.32
C ILE A 277 7.58 -6.20 19.24
N PRO A 278 6.66 -6.30 20.21
CA PRO A 278 5.42 -5.51 20.21
C PRO A 278 5.72 -4.01 20.23
N LEU A 279 4.95 -3.27 19.43
CA LEU A 279 5.01 -1.81 19.37
C LEU A 279 3.82 -1.16 20.09
N SER A 280 3.94 0.14 20.33
CA SER A 280 2.88 0.94 20.94
C SER A 280 1.73 1.25 19.98
N GLY A 281 1.96 1.19 18.66
CA GLY A 281 0.97 1.45 17.62
C GLY A 281 1.42 0.99 16.23
N PRO A 282 0.63 1.31 15.18
CA PRO A 282 0.97 0.98 13.80
C PRO A 282 2.33 1.57 13.37
N PRO A 283 3.30 0.74 12.92
CA PRO A 283 4.61 1.19 12.51
C PRO A 283 4.64 1.72 11.08
N ASN A 284 5.65 2.52 10.76
CA ASN A 284 5.99 2.86 9.38
C ASN A 284 7.49 2.67 9.17
N ASN A 285 8.24 3.68 8.72
CA ASN A 285 9.66 3.52 8.49
C ASN A 285 10.48 3.45 9.79
N ILE A 286 11.67 2.86 9.70
CA ILE A 286 12.53 2.48 10.82
C ILE A 286 13.97 2.90 10.56
N SER A 287 14.72 3.21 11.62
CA SER A 287 16.15 3.49 11.55
C SER A 287 16.88 2.88 12.74
N ILE A 288 18.20 2.72 12.63
CA ILE A 288 19.05 2.12 13.66
C ILE A 288 20.23 3.04 13.95
N SER A 289 20.61 3.13 15.22
CA SER A 289 21.80 3.88 15.66
C SER A 289 23.06 3.33 15.01
N LYS A 290 24.07 4.18 14.82
CA LYS A 290 25.34 3.80 14.18
C LYS A 290 26.11 2.72 14.95
N ASP A 291 25.93 2.69 16.28
CA ASP A 291 26.47 1.65 17.16
C ASP A 291 25.61 0.37 17.22
N GLY A 292 24.45 0.36 16.57
CA GLY A 292 23.54 -0.78 16.51
C GLY A 292 22.78 -1.07 17.80
N ARG A 293 22.89 -0.24 18.85
CA ARG A 293 22.28 -0.48 20.16
C ARG A 293 20.81 -0.10 20.26
N ARG A 294 20.32 0.75 19.35
CA ARG A 294 18.96 1.30 19.36
C ARG A 294 18.34 1.28 17.98
N VAL A 295 17.10 0.83 17.92
CA VAL A 295 16.25 0.93 16.74
C VAL A 295 15.13 1.92 17.04
N TYR A 296 14.89 2.87 16.14
CA TYR A 296 13.89 3.93 16.26
C TYR A 296 12.78 3.67 15.25
N GLN A 297 11.64 3.20 15.73
CA GLN A 297 10.48 2.86 14.92
C GLN A 297 9.51 4.04 14.89
N ALA A 298 9.21 4.57 13.69
CA ALA A 298 8.13 5.52 13.52
C ALA A 298 6.79 4.84 13.83
N ILE A 299 5.94 5.49 14.63
CA ILE A 299 4.58 5.06 14.92
C ILE A 299 3.64 6.06 14.25
N HIS A 300 3.05 5.65 13.11
CA HIS A 300 2.25 6.54 12.26
C HIS A 300 0.75 6.50 12.59
N GLY A 301 0.29 5.46 13.30
CA GLY A 301 -1.06 5.38 13.85
C GLY A 301 -1.10 5.70 15.34
N SER A 302 -2.28 5.95 15.90
CA SER A 302 -2.44 6.20 17.35
C SER A 302 -1.74 5.10 18.17
N PRO A 303 -0.93 5.48 19.18
CA PRO A 303 -0.87 6.79 19.83
C PRO A 303 0.13 7.79 19.22
N PHE A 304 0.73 7.48 18.08
CA PHE A 304 1.77 8.25 17.38
C PHE A 304 3.10 8.40 18.13
N GLY A 305 4.13 8.86 17.43
CA GLY A 305 5.45 9.17 17.97
C GLY A 305 6.54 8.23 17.48
N VAL A 306 7.53 7.97 18.33
CA VAL A 306 8.64 7.04 18.04
C VAL A 306 8.79 6.04 19.17
N ASP A 307 8.83 4.76 18.83
CA ASP A 307 9.24 3.71 19.76
C ASP A 307 10.74 3.47 19.65
N VAL A 308 11.38 3.25 20.80
CA VAL A 308 12.81 2.98 20.94
C VAL A 308 12.99 1.55 21.39
N ILE A 309 13.70 0.78 20.58
CA ILE A 309 13.94 -0.65 20.79
C ILE A 309 15.40 -0.84 21.16
N ASP A 310 15.65 -1.57 22.25
CA ASP A 310 16.99 -2.02 22.64
C ASP A 310 17.32 -3.33 21.91
N THR A 311 18.42 -3.33 21.17
CA THR A 311 18.81 -4.46 20.31
C THR A 311 19.48 -5.62 21.06
N THR A 312 19.85 -5.40 22.33
CA THR A 312 20.42 -6.41 23.22
C THR A 312 19.30 -7.19 23.90
N THR A 313 18.34 -6.49 24.50
CA THR A 313 17.20 -7.11 25.18
C THR A 313 16.09 -7.53 24.21
N LEU A 314 16.10 -7.00 22.98
CA LEU A 314 15.06 -7.19 21.97
C LEU A 314 13.67 -6.84 22.51
N ALA A 315 13.58 -5.65 23.11
CA ALA A 315 12.38 -5.11 23.70
C ALA A 315 12.20 -3.63 23.34
N ASN A 316 10.94 -3.21 23.25
CA ASN A 316 10.57 -1.80 23.22
C ASN A 316 10.78 -1.23 24.63
N VAL A 317 11.73 -0.30 24.77
CA VAL A 317 12.17 0.21 26.08
C VAL A 317 11.67 1.63 26.37
N LYS A 318 11.27 2.38 25.35
CA LYS A 318 10.80 3.76 25.50
C LYS A 318 9.88 4.15 24.36
N ARG A 319 8.88 4.96 24.68
CA ARG A 319 8.06 5.67 23.69
C ARG A 319 8.30 7.17 23.82
N LEU A 320 8.49 7.84 22.68
CA LEU A 320 8.60 9.28 22.55
C LEU A 320 7.32 9.82 21.91
N PRO A 321 6.42 10.47 22.68
CA PRO A 321 5.13 10.93 22.16
C PRO A 321 5.24 12.07 21.13
N LEU A 322 6.30 12.87 21.22
CA LEU A 322 6.60 13.99 20.31
C LEU A 322 5.39 14.91 20.07
N ASP A 323 4.71 15.31 21.14
CA ASP A 323 3.49 16.14 21.10
C ASP A 323 2.38 15.61 20.17
N GLY A 324 2.32 14.29 19.98
CA GLY A 324 1.32 13.64 19.14
C GLY A 324 1.57 13.77 17.63
N LEU A 325 2.79 14.14 17.21
CA LEU A 325 3.17 14.18 15.80
C LEU A 325 2.98 12.80 15.14
N GLN A 326 2.31 12.78 13.99
CA GLN A 326 2.16 11.57 13.18
C GLN A 326 3.45 11.28 12.43
N ILE A 327 4.36 10.56 13.08
CA ILE A 327 5.68 10.27 12.51
C ILE A 327 5.57 9.19 11.46
N HIS A 328 6.03 9.51 10.26
CA HIS A 328 6.08 8.56 9.15
C HIS A 328 7.50 8.01 8.95
N ASN A 329 8.53 8.82 9.19
CA ASN A 329 9.92 8.38 9.04
C ASN A 329 10.78 8.78 10.24
N THR A 330 11.65 7.86 10.64
CA THR A 330 12.82 8.15 11.47
C THR A 330 14.09 8.09 10.62
N TYR A 331 15.09 8.89 10.98
CA TYR A 331 16.43 8.86 10.41
C TYR A 331 17.45 9.05 11.52
N VAL A 332 18.58 8.35 11.47
CA VAL A 332 19.73 8.67 12.32
C VAL A 332 20.67 9.57 11.53
N THR A 333 21.10 10.67 12.14
CA THR A 333 21.99 11.63 11.50
C THR A 333 23.34 10.98 11.11
N PRO A 334 24.05 11.51 10.09
CA PRO A 334 25.34 10.96 9.67
C PRO A 334 26.37 10.80 10.80
N ASP A 335 26.43 11.77 11.72
CA ASP A 335 27.29 11.76 12.91
C ASP A 335 26.79 10.85 14.05
N GLY A 336 25.60 10.25 13.90
CA GLY A 336 24.98 9.39 14.89
C GLY A 336 24.45 10.12 16.12
N LYS A 337 24.54 11.45 16.22
CA LYS A 337 24.19 12.16 17.46
C LYS A 337 22.70 12.39 17.65
N TYR A 338 21.92 12.38 16.57
CA TYR A 338 20.51 12.72 16.61
C TYR A 338 19.65 11.72 15.84
N VAL A 339 18.40 11.62 16.27
CA VAL A 339 17.32 10.95 15.54
C VAL A 339 16.34 12.01 15.04
N ILE A 340 16.00 11.92 13.77
CA ILE A 340 15.13 12.84 13.06
C ILE A 340 13.82 12.14 12.81
N ALA A 341 12.74 12.65 13.40
CA ALA A 341 11.39 12.13 13.24
C ALA A 341 10.57 13.11 12.36
N ALA A 342 10.28 12.71 11.13
CA ALA A 342 9.54 13.52 10.16
C ALA A 342 8.04 13.21 10.23
N SER A 343 7.22 14.25 10.47
CA SER A 343 5.76 14.12 10.49
C SER A 343 5.15 14.15 9.08
N ASP A 344 4.06 13.42 8.89
CA ASP A 344 3.24 13.44 7.66
C ASP A 344 1.88 14.13 7.86
N ASP A 345 1.62 14.59 9.08
CA ASP A 345 0.47 15.41 9.41
C ASP A 345 0.58 16.85 8.86
N GLN A 346 -0.50 17.62 9.02
CA GLN A 346 -0.57 19.03 8.61
C GLN A 346 0.25 19.97 9.49
N SER A 347 1.00 19.46 10.48
CA SER A 347 1.90 20.30 11.27
C SER A 347 3.19 20.63 10.50
N TYR A 348 3.55 19.79 9.51
CA TYR A 348 4.75 19.90 8.67
C TYR A 348 6.04 20.05 9.48
N LYS A 349 6.15 19.26 10.55
CA LYS A 349 7.22 19.35 11.53
C LYS A 349 8.21 18.19 11.38
N VAL A 350 9.45 18.49 11.72
CA VAL A 350 10.51 17.51 11.94
C VAL A 350 10.98 17.68 13.37
N ALA A 351 10.83 16.64 14.20
CA ALA A 351 11.38 16.62 15.55
C ALA A 351 12.82 16.09 15.51
N ILE A 352 13.69 16.72 16.28
CA ILE A 352 15.09 16.35 16.48
C ILE A 352 15.21 15.83 17.91
N ILE A 353 15.67 14.61 18.04
CA ILE A 353 15.84 13.89 19.31
C ILE A 353 17.34 13.69 19.51
N ASP A 354 17.85 14.03 20.69
CA ASP A 354 19.22 13.71 21.07
C ASP A 354 19.33 12.20 21.32
N GLN A 355 20.25 11.53 20.62
CA GLN A 355 20.36 10.06 20.71
C GLN A 355 20.87 9.61 22.08
N LYS A 356 21.70 10.41 22.75
CA LYS A 356 22.32 10.05 24.03
C LYS A 356 21.31 10.09 25.17
N THR A 357 20.44 11.10 25.19
CA THR A 357 19.40 11.24 26.22
C THR A 357 18.07 10.60 25.82
N GLU A 358 17.89 10.33 24.52
CA GLU A 358 16.61 9.93 23.91
C GLU A 358 15.49 10.93 24.22
N GLU A 359 15.81 12.22 24.25
CA GLU A 359 14.85 13.31 24.50
C GLU A 359 14.72 14.24 23.28
N PRO A 360 13.52 14.76 22.98
CA PRO A 360 13.35 15.77 21.95
C PRO A 360 14.06 17.06 22.37
N VAL A 361 14.92 17.58 21.50
CA VAL A 361 15.69 18.81 21.76
C VAL A 361 15.24 19.99 20.92
N ARG A 362 14.57 19.74 19.78
CA ARG A 362 14.12 20.80 18.87
C ARG A 362 13.06 20.29 17.88
N VAL A 363 12.29 21.21 17.33
CA VAL A 363 11.41 20.98 16.19
C VAL A 363 11.67 22.01 15.09
N ILE A 364 11.73 21.56 13.83
CA ILE A 364 11.81 22.43 12.65
C ILE A 364 10.48 22.34 11.90
N LYS A 365 9.86 23.48 11.62
CA LYS A 365 8.64 23.56 10.79
C LYS A 365 8.99 23.90 9.33
N PHE A 366 8.39 23.17 8.41
CA PHE A 366 8.44 23.39 6.97
C PHE A 366 7.12 23.98 6.45
N THR A 367 7.10 24.42 5.20
CA THR A 367 5.90 24.98 4.56
C THR A 367 4.91 23.88 4.13
N ASN A 368 5.42 22.70 3.82
CA ASN A 368 4.70 21.52 3.35
C ASN A 368 5.32 20.27 3.98
N ARG A 369 4.71 19.10 3.76
CA ARG A 369 5.19 17.81 4.29
C ARG A 369 6.64 17.54 3.87
N PRO A 370 7.58 17.38 4.83
CA PRO A 370 9.00 17.27 4.55
C PRO A 370 9.45 15.81 4.39
N ARG A 371 9.16 15.20 3.23
CA ARG A 371 9.55 13.83 2.88
C ARG A 371 9.84 13.68 1.37
N PRO A 372 10.90 12.94 0.97
CA PRO A 372 11.92 12.32 1.82
C PRO A 372 12.93 13.34 2.38
N LEU A 373 13.71 12.92 3.38
CA LEU A 373 14.82 13.72 3.94
C LEU A 373 16.18 13.15 3.51
N GLY A 374 17.11 14.03 3.17
CA GLY A 374 18.54 13.74 3.03
C GLY A 374 19.36 14.63 3.97
N PHE A 375 20.65 14.33 4.11
CA PHE A 375 21.56 15.05 4.99
C PHE A 375 22.88 15.39 4.29
N TYR A 376 23.42 16.56 4.59
CA TYR A 376 24.77 16.95 4.21
C TYR A 376 25.62 17.16 5.45
N THR A 377 26.90 16.79 5.39
CA THR A 377 27.82 16.87 6.53
C THR A 377 28.83 18.01 6.39
N ASN A 378 29.27 18.54 7.52
CA ASN A 378 30.49 19.33 7.61
C ASN A 378 31.72 18.42 7.40
N PRO A 379 32.92 19.00 7.15
CA PRO A 379 34.15 18.21 7.02
C PRO A 379 34.49 17.34 8.24
N ASP A 380 34.03 17.72 9.43
CA ASP A 380 34.19 16.95 10.68
C ASP A 380 33.16 15.81 10.84
N GLY A 381 32.30 15.60 9.84
CA GLY A 381 31.23 14.60 9.84
C GLY A 381 29.95 15.04 10.54
N SER A 382 29.93 16.18 11.24
CA SER A 382 28.73 16.70 11.90
C SER A 382 27.64 17.05 10.90
N THR A 383 26.38 16.90 11.30
CA THR A 383 25.24 17.21 10.43
C THR A 383 25.15 18.70 10.19
N LYS A 384 25.24 19.12 8.92
CA LYS A 384 25.19 20.51 8.50
C LYS A 384 23.81 20.92 8.01
N TRP A 385 23.27 20.18 7.05
CA TRP A 385 22.00 20.51 6.41
C TRP A 385 21.05 19.32 6.39
N ILE A 386 19.76 19.62 6.52
CA ILE A 386 18.66 18.74 6.16
C ILE A 386 18.18 19.15 4.76
N LEU A 387 18.20 18.21 3.83
CA LEU A 387 17.64 18.36 2.48
C LEU A 387 16.22 17.78 2.51
N ALA A 388 15.22 18.64 2.61
CA ALA A 388 13.83 18.22 2.73
C ALA A 388 13.12 18.31 1.38
N GLY A 389 12.81 17.16 0.78
CA GLY A 389 11.82 17.10 -0.30
C GLY A 389 10.46 17.53 0.27
N LEU A 390 9.75 18.41 -0.44
CA LEU A 390 8.46 18.91 0.01
C LEU A 390 7.36 18.48 -0.96
N THR A 391 6.20 18.06 -0.44
CA THR A 391 5.01 17.86 -1.29
C THR A 391 4.66 19.15 -2.04
N GLU A 392 4.23 19.03 -3.30
CA GLU A 392 3.97 20.14 -4.23
C GLU A 392 5.21 20.99 -4.60
N LEU A 393 6.43 20.50 -4.32
CA LEU A 393 7.66 21.13 -4.74
C LEU A 393 8.47 20.17 -5.63
N HIS A 394 8.75 20.59 -6.87
CA HIS A 394 9.75 19.93 -7.72
C HIS A 394 11.17 20.33 -7.29
N GLY A 395 11.61 19.85 -6.14
CA GLY A 395 12.90 20.18 -5.54
C GLY A 395 12.97 19.84 -4.05
N PHE A 396 13.93 20.46 -3.36
CA PHE A 396 14.07 20.33 -1.91
C PHE A 396 14.40 21.69 -1.28
N VAL A 397 14.02 21.84 -0.01
CA VAL A 397 14.44 22.94 0.86
C VAL A 397 15.67 22.51 1.63
N VAL A 398 16.63 23.42 1.79
CA VAL A 398 17.84 23.19 2.59
C VAL A 398 17.64 23.87 3.93
N ALA A 399 17.45 23.10 4.99
CA ALA A 399 17.43 23.64 6.34
C ALA A 399 18.79 23.49 7.00
N ASP A 400 19.33 24.57 7.55
CA ASP A 400 20.48 24.51 8.43
C ASP A 400 20.13 23.69 9.68
N PHE A 401 20.93 22.65 9.96
CA PHE A 401 20.65 21.72 11.04
C PHE A 401 20.77 22.39 12.40
N ALA A 402 21.72 23.31 12.58
CA ALA A 402 22.00 23.94 13.87
C ALA A 402 21.01 25.06 14.23
N THR A 403 20.38 25.69 13.25
CA THR A 403 19.51 26.86 13.47
C THR A 403 18.06 26.63 13.03
N GLY A 404 17.82 25.68 12.12
CA GLY A 404 16.51 25.48 11.49
C GLY A 404 16.14 26.53 10.43
N GLN A 405 17.08 27.43 10.09
CA GLN A 405 16.92 28.41 9.02
C GLN A 405 16.86 27.68 7.67
N LYS A 406 15.93 28.08 6.79
CA LYS A 406 15.64 27.43 5.50
C LYS A 406 16.06 28.31 4.34
#